data_AF-A0A1I4C6F2-F1
#
_entry.id   AF-A0A1I4C6F2-F1
#
_cell.length_a   1.000
_cell.length_b   1.000
_cell.length_c   1.000
_cell.angle_alpha   90.00
_cell.angle_beta   90.00
_cell.angle_gamma   90.00
#
_symmetry.space_group_name_H-M   'P 1'
#
loop_
_entity.id
_entity.type
_entity.pdbx_description
1 polymer ?
#
loop_
_entity_poly.entity_id
_entity_poly.type
_entity_poly.pdbx_seq_one_letter_code
_entity_poly.pdbx_strand_id
1 'polypeptide(L)' 'MFGIEALSGSMQAVVLVGLVLSEAIALYVGYGGLVRLVGPTVVNALGGE' A
#
# COMPACT_ATOMS: atom_id res chain seq x y z
N MET A 1 8.23 9.36 15.50
CA MET A 1 8.90 8.49 14.53
C MET A 1 8.93 7.08 15.14
N PHE A 2 8.93 6.02 14.32
CA PHE A 2 8.70 4.62 14.73
C PHE A 2 9.82 4.01 15.62
N GLY A 3 10.53 4.80 16.44
CA GLY A 3 11.66 4.35 17.25
C GLY A 3 12.88 3.91 16.42
N ILE A 4 12.86 4.16 15.11
CA ILE A 4 13.87 3.74 14.14
C ILE A 4 15.14 4.60 14.28
N GLU A 5 15.03 5.78 14.89
CA GLU A 5 16.18 6.68 15.10
C GLU A 5 17.18 6.15 16.14
N ALA A 6 16.77 5.18 16.97
CA ALA A 6 17.65 4.53 17.93
C ALA A 6 18.54 3.44 17.30
N LEU A 7 18.32 3.11 16.03
CA LEU A 7 19.08 2.09 15.30
C LEU A 7 20.37 2.66 14.71
N SER A 8 21.39 1.81 14.57
CA SER A 8 22.58 2.16 13.79
C SER A 8 22.20 2.52 12.35
N GLY A 9 22.94 3.42 11.70
CA GLY A 9 22.55 3.99 10.41
C GLY A 9 22.29 2.97 9.30
N SER A 10 23.03 1.85 9.28
CA SER A 10 22.79 0.75 8.34
C SER A 10 21.48 0.00 8.63
N MET A 11 21.18 -0.23 9.91
CA MET A 11 19.95 -0.90 10.33
C MET A 11 18.73 0.00 10.12
N GLN A 12 18.86 1.30 10.35
CA GLN A 12 17.83 2.30 10.05
C GLN A 12 17.47 2.29 8.56
N ALA A 13 18.47 2.25 7.66
CA ALA A 13 18.24 2.18 6.23
C ALA A 13 17.50 0.91 5.81
N VAL A 14 17.90 -0.26 6.32
CA VAL A 14 17.22 -1.54 6.05
C VAL A 14 15.77 -1.50 6.48
N VAL A 15 15.48 -1.01 7.69
CA VAL A 15 14.11 -0.93 8.21
C VAL A 15 13.26 0.04 7.39
N LEU A 16 13.78 1.23 7.05
CA LEU A 16 13.06 2.20 6.23
C LEU A 16 12.72 1.64 4.84
N VAL A 17 13.70 1.05 4.17
CA VAL A 17 13.49 0.45 2.84
C VAL A 17 12.47 -0.69 2.91
N GLY A 18 12.60 -1.57 3.91
CA GLY A 18 11.67 -2.67 4.11
C GLY A 18 10.24 -2.19 4.41
N LEU A 19 10.10 -1.13 5.20
CA LEU A 19 8.81 -0.53 5.50
C LEU A 19 8.14 0.03 4.24
N VAL A 20 8.85 0.88 3.49
CA VAL A 20 8.32 1.49 2.26
C VAL A 20 7.99 0.44 1.21
N LEU A 21 8.81 -0.60 1.07
CA LEU A 21 8.53 -1.72 0.17
C LEU A 21 7.24 -2.45 0.58
N SER A 22 7.06 -2.69 1.88
CA SER A 22 5.86 -3.33 2.41
C SER A 22 4.62 -2.48 2.17
N GLU A 23 4.72 -1.17 2.35
CA GLU A 23 3.65 -0.21 2.04
C GLU A 23 3.32 -0.21 0.55
N ALA A 24 4.33 -0.21 -0.32
CA ALA A 24 4.13 -0.26 -1.78
C ALA A 24 3.42 -1.54 -2.21
N ILE A 25 3.79 -2.69 -1.66
CA ILE A 25 3.09 -3.97 -1.90
C ILE A 25 1.65 -3.90 -1.41
N ALA A 26 1.43 -3.39 -0.19
CA ALA A 26 0.10 -3.25 0.38
C ALA A 26 -0.79 -2.33 -0.45
N LEU A 27 -0.26 -1.21 -0.95
CA LEU A 27 -0.97 -0.30 -1.84
C LEU A 27 -1.28 -0.92 -3.19
N TYR A 28 -0.33 -1.63 -3.79
CA TYR A 28 -0.54 -2.30 -5.08
C TYR A 28 -1.65 -3.36 -4.99
N VAL A 29 -1.56 -4.24 -4.01
CA VAL A 29 -2.56 -5.30 -3.80
C VAL A 29 -3.88 -4.70 -3.34
N GLY A 30 -3.84 -3.74 -2.41
CA GLY A 30 -5.01 -3.05 -1.86
C GLY A 30 -5.80 -2.32 -2.94
N TYR A 31 -5.12 -1.61 -3.84
CA TYR A 31 -5.76 -0.93 -4.97
C TYR A 31 -6.41 -1.93 -5.93
N GLY A 32 -5.71 -3.01 -6.28
CA GLY A 32 -6.27 -4.09 -7.10
C GLY A 32 -7.52 -4.72 -6.47
N GLY A 33 -7.51 -4.92 -5.14
CA GLY A 33 -8.67 -5.39 -4.38
C GLY A 33 -9.83 -4.39 -4.40
N LEU A 34 -9.54 -3.12 -4.14
CA LEU A 34 -10.52 -2.03 -4.17
C LEU A 34 -11.21 -1.91 -5.52
N VAL A 35 -10.43 -1.95 -6.61
CA VAL A 35 -10.97 -1.91 -7.98
C VAL A 35 -11.88 -3.10 -8.26
N ARG A 36 -11.53 -4.30 -7.79
CA ARG A 36 -12.39 -5.50 -7.97
C ARG A 36 -13.71 -5.40 -7.20
N LEU A 37 -13.69 -4.84 -6.00
CA LEU A 37 -14.86 -4.69 -5.13
C LEU A 37 -15.77 -3.55 -5.59
N VAL A 38 -15.18 -2.39 -5.88
CA VAL A 38 -15.90 -1.15 -6.16
C VAL A 38 -16.17 -0.96 -7.65
N GLY A 39 -15.35 -1.53 -8.51
CA GLY A 39 -15.46 -1.43 -9.97
C GLY A 39 -16.86 -1.79 -10.51
N PRO A 40 -17.45 -2.95 -10.15
CA PRO A 40 -18.80 -3.30 -10.59
C PRO A 40 -19.86 -2.31 -10.11
N THR A 41 -19.74 -1.83 -8.87
CA THR A 41 -20.67 -0.85 -8.29
C THR A 41 -20.62 0.48 -9.05
N VAL A 42 -19.41 0.94 -9.40
CA VAL A 42 -19.21 2.18 -10.16
C VAL A 42 -19.71 2.04 -11.60
N VAL A 43 -19.42 0.91 -12.26
CA VAL A 43 -19.92 0.64 -13.62
C VAL A 43 -21.45 0.63 -13.65
N ASN A 44 -22.09 -0.07 -12.71
CA ASN A 44 -23.55 -0.10 -12.61
C ASN A 44 -24.14 1.30 -12.31
N ALA A 45 -23.50 2.08 -11.44
CA ALA A 45 -23.95 3.44 -11.12
C ALA A 45 -23.84 4.42 -12.31
N LEU A 46 -22.89 4.18 -13.21
CA LEU A 46 -22.69 4.97 -14.42
C LEU A 46 -23.55 4.49 -15.61
N GLY A 47 -24.36 3.45 -15.43
CA GLY A 47 -25.24 2.91 -16.48
C GLY A 47 -24.55 1.93 -17.43
N GLY A 48 -23.50 1.24 -16.97
CA GLY A 48 -22.97 0.08 -17.69
C GLY A 48 -24.01 -1.03 -17.77
N GLU A 49 -24.21 -1.57 -18.96
CA GLU A 49 -25.15 -2.66 -19.29
C GLU A 49 -24.82 -3.98 -18.58
#